data_AF-A0A2N1VRH1-F1
#
_entry.id   AF-A0A2N1VRH1-F1
#
_cell.length_a   1.000
_cell.length_b   1.000
_cell.length_c   1.000
_cell.angle_alpha   90.00
_cell.angle_beta   90.00
_cell.angle_gamma   90.00
#
_symmetry.space_group_name_H-M   'P 1'
#
loop_
_entity.id
_entity.type
_entity.pdbx_description
1 polymer ?
#
loop_
_entity_poly.entity_id
_entity_poly.type
_entity_poly.pdbx_seq_one_letter_code
_entity_poly.pdbx_strand_id
1 'polypeptide(L)'
;MKTKIVLVFVFLISSALFAQKGDYSKFAGYINFGDFESLQKGDEVTEVLIEEHLIKMVAKMTAKSEPDLSELLNGIKLVKVNSFEVTDKSFEELKTRAEKIDKELMNRKWDRIVKTRSKDNFANVYIKTESEEKIIGLVVASVEKNGEAAFVNIVGDINLETIGRLGEKFDIPSLDNIKNEKSSKK
;
A
#
# COMPACT_ATOMS: atom_id res chain seq x y z
N MET A 1 10.07 -66.00 -18.07
CA MET A 1 10.39 -65.85 -16.63
C MET A 1 11.42 -64.72 -16.52
N LYS A 2 11.00 -63.51 -16.16
CA LYS A 2 10.73 -62.99 -14.80
C LYS A 2 11.94 -62.15 -14.32
N THR A 3 11.71 -60.83 -14.20
CA THR A 3 12.29 -59.91 -13.19
C THR A 3 13.81 -59.64 -13.21
N LYS A 4 14.37 -58.43 -13.10
CA LYS A 4 13.93 -57.11 -12.62
C LYS A 4 14.80 -56.04 -13.30
N ILE A 5 14.18 -55.21 -14.13
CA ILE A 5 14.69 -53.88 -14.52
C ILE A 5 14.11 -52.88 -13.52
N VAL A 6 14.80 -51.74 -13.35
CA VAL A 6 14.41 -50.55 -12.58
C VAL A 6 14.87 -50.56 -11.11
N LEU A 7 16.15 -50.30 -10.92
CA LEU A 7 16.69 -49.62 -9.74
C LEU A 7 16.79 -48.12 -10.10
N VAL A 8 15.64 -47.46 -10.25
CA VAL A 8 15.56 -46.03 -10.57
C VAL A 8 14.94 -45.33 -9.38
N PHE A 9 15.80 -44.64 -8.63
CA PHE A 9 15.54 -43.31 -8.07
C PHE A 9 14.14 -43.09 -7.46
N VAL A 10 13.84 -43.78 -6.36
CA VAL A 10 12.81 -43.32 -5.41
C VAL A 10 13.49 -42.39 -4.41
N PHE A 11 14.04 -41.29 -4.90
CA PHE A 11 14.21 -40.07 -4.10
C PHE A 11 12.97 -39.23 -4.44
N LEU A 12 11.84 -39.67 -3.88
CA LEU A 12 10.56 -39.01 -4.01
C LEU A 12 10.71 -37.64 -3.38
N ILE A 13 10.73 -36.67 -4.29
CA ILE A 13 10.62 -35.23 -4.12
C ILE A 13 9.62 -34.92 -3.00
N SER A 14 10.11 -34.80 -1.78
CA SER A 14 9.46 -34.06 -0.70
C SER A 14 9.75 -32.58 -0.91
N SER A 15 9.42 -32.05 -2.10
CA SER A 15 9.29 -30.60 -2.22
C SER A 15 8.03 -30.24 -1.47
N ALA A 16 8.20 -29.85 -0.21
CA ALA A 16 7.23 -28.98 0.42
C ALA A 16 7.05 -27.80 -0.54
N LEU A 17 5.93 -27.80 -1.26
CA LEU A 17 5.36 -26.60 -1.85
C LEU A 17 4.97 -25.71 -0.67
N PHE A 18 5.97 -25.12 -0.01
CA PHE A 18 5.73 -23.90 0.71
C PHE A 18 5.27 -22.92 -0.35
N ALA A 19 3.98 -22.59 -0.33
CA ALA A 19 3.50 -21.39 -0.98
C ALA A 19 4.42 -20.27 -0.49
N GLN A 20 5.35 -19.85 -1.35
CA GLN A 20 6.33 -18.83 -1.01
C GLN A 20 5.56 -17.54 -0.90
N LYS A 21 5.08 -17.21 0.30
CA LYS A 21 4.58 -15.88 0.61
C LYS A 21 5.68 -14.90 0.22
N GLY A 22 5.33 -13.90 -0.59
CA GLY A 22 6.32 -12.94 -1.07
C GLY A 22 6.98 -12.24 0.12
N ASP A 23 8.31 -12.33 0.24
CA ASP A 23 9.03 -11.49 1.19
C ASP A 23 9.19 -10.09 0.58
N TYR A 24 8.27 -9.20 0.99
CA TYR A 24 8.26 -7.81 0.56
C TYR A 24 9.11 -6.89 1.44
N SER A 25 9.63 -7.38 2.58
CA SER A 25 10.37 -6.56 3.55
C SER A 25 11.68 -5.99 2.99
N LYS A 26 12.22 -6.64 1.95
CA LYS A 26 13.42 -6.22 1.22
C LYS A 26 13.22 -5.01 0.29
N PHE A 27 11.98 -4.64 -0.04
CA PHE A 27 11.73 -3.51 -0.93
C PHE A 27 11.81 -2.19 -0.16
N ALA A 28 12.52 -1.19 -0.69
CA ALA A 28 12.65 0.10 -0.01
C ALA A 28 11.30 0.83 0.17
N GLY A 29 10.32 0.54 -0.69
CA GLY A 29 8.94 1.03 -0.61
C GLY A 29 8.07 0.33 0.45
N TYR A 30 8.54 -0.75 1.08
CA TYR A 30 7.78 -1.50 2.08
C TYR A 30 7.86 -0.85 3.46
N ILE A 31 6.71 -0.74 4.14
CA ILE A 31 6.60 -0.27 5.52
C ILE A 31 5.83 -1.28 6.35
N ASN A 32 6.37 -1.59 7.52
CA ASN A 32 5.65 -2.37 8.50
C ASN A 32 4.86 -1.42 9.42
N PHE A 33 3.55 -1.30 9.19
CA PHE A 33 2.64 -0.64 10.13
C PHE A 33 2.49 -1.37 11.47
N GLY A 34 3.22 -2.48 11.65
CA GLY A 34 3.13 -3.45 12.73
C GLY A 34 1.74 -3.99 12.90
N ASP A 35 1.47 -4.46 14.10
CA ASP A 35 0.22 -5.12 14.43
C ASP A 35 -0.80 -4.12 15.00
N PHE A 36 -2.06 -4.36 14.69
CA PHE A 36 -3.23 -3.66 15.18
C PHE A 36 -4.14 -4.57 16.04
N GLU A 37 -3.67 -5.74 16.47
CA GLU A 37 -4.39 -6.68 17.36
C GLU A 37 -5.02 -6.02 18.60
N SER A 38 -4.40 -4.97 19.16
CA SER A 38 -4.96 -4.20 20.29
C SER A 38 -6.29 -3.51 19.95
N LEU A 39 -6.48 -3.13 18.68
CA LEU A 39 -7.65 -2.42 18.17
C LEU A 39 -8.75 -3.38 17.67
N GLN A 40 -8.40 -4.64 17.36
CA GLN A 40 -9.33 -5.66 16.85
C GLN A 40 -10.38 -6.12 17.87
N LYS A 41 -10.26 -5.76 19.15
CA LYS A 41 -11.14 -6.25 20.23
C LYS A 41 -12.42 -5.45 20.43
N GLY A 42 -12.67 -4.41 19.62
CA GLY A 42 -13.87 -3.58 19.77
C GLY A 42 -14.29 -2.75 18.55
N ASP A 43 -13.41 -2.57 17.57
CA ASP A 43 -13.66 -1.68 16.42
C ASP A 43 -13.80 -2.51 15.11
N GLU A 44 -14.57 -2.00 14.13
CA GLU A 44 -14.62 -2.60 12.79
C GLU A 44 -13.24 -2.46 12.13
N VAL A 45 -12.62 -3.60 11.80
CA VAL A 45 -11.29 -3.65 11.19
C VAL A 45 -11.38 -4.28 9.82
N THR A 46 -10.90 -3.57 8.80
CA THR A 46 -10.69 -4.12 7.47
C THR A 46 -9.21 -4.23 7.18
N GLU A 47 -8.76 -5.43 6.84
CA GLU A 47 -7.42 -5.69 6.33
C GLU A 47 -7.50 -6.16 4.88
N VAL A 48 -6.80 -5.45 4.00
CA VAL A 48 -6.62 -5.85 2.61
C VAL A 48 -5.14 -6.07 2.36
N LEU A 49 -4.78 -7.29 1.99
CA LEU A 49 -3.44 -7.67 1.58
C LEU A 49 -3.50 -8.31 0.19
N ILE A 50 -3.08 -7.57 -0.83
CA ILE A 50 -3.03 -8.06 -2.20
C ILE A 50 -1.58 -8.16 -2.62
N GLU A 51 -1.14 -9.40 -2.86
CA GLU A 51 0.22 -9.72 -3.30
C GLU A 51 0.33 -9.66 -4.83
N GLU A 52 1.56 -9.50 -5.30
CA GLU A 52 1.94 -9.31 -6.72
C GLU A 52 1.24 -10.28 -7.68
N HIS A 53 1.09 -11.55 -7.29
CA HIS A 53 0.47 -12.56 -8.15
C HIS A 53 -1.03 -12.31 -8.39
N LEU A 54 -1.77 -11.85 -7.38
CA LEU A 54 -3.18 -11.48 -7.50
C LEU A 54 -3.33 -10.19 -8.30
N ILE A 55 -2.46 -9.20 -8.03
CA ILE A 55 -2.43 -7.93 -8.76
C ILE A 55 -2.20 -8.20 -10.26
N LYS A 56 -1.22 -9.05 -10.60
CA LYS A 56 -0.95 -9.44 -11.99
C LYS A 56 -2.10 -10.20 -12.65
N MET A 57 -2.88 -10.94 -11.87
CA MET A 57 -4.09 -11.58 -12.39
C MET A 57 -5.13 -10.54 -12.79
N VAL A 58 -5.39 -9.56 -11.91
CA VAL A 58 -6.31 -8.45 -12.20
C VAL A 58 -5.83 -7.63 -13.39
N ALA A 59 -4.54 -7.28 -13.46
CA ALA A 59 -3.95 -6.57 -14.58
C ALA A 59 -4.22 -7.28 -15.93
N LYS A 60 -4.05 -8.60 -15.98
CA LYS A 60 -4.34 -9.40 -17.18
C LYS A 60 -5.83 -9.42 -17.53
N MET A 61 -6.71 -9.44 -16.54
CA MET A 61 -8.16 -9.42 -16.74
C MET A 61 -8.63 -8.07 -17.30
N THR A 62 -8.00 -6.97 -16.87
CA THR A 62 -8.35 -5.60 -17.28
C THR A 62 -7.60 -5.13 -18.52
N ALA A 63 -6.58 -5.86 -18.99
CA ALA A 63 -5.70 -5.46 -20.10
C ALA A 63 -6.40 -4.99 -21.39
N LYS A 64 -7.59 -5.52 -21.70
CA LYS A 64 -8.34 -5.12 -22.91
C LYS A 64 -9.34 -3.99 -22.66
N SER A 65 -10.02 -4.00 -21.51
CA SER A 65 -11.08 -3.03 -21.19
C SER A 65 -10.52 -1.74 -20.58
N GLU A 66 -9.41 -1.83 -19.84
CA GLU A 66 -8.81 -0.75 -19.09
C GLU A 66 -7.27 -0.83 -19.17
N PRO A 67 -6.68 -0.46 -20.32
CA PRO A 67 -5.24 -0.61 -20.56
C PRO A 67 -4.39 0.20 -19.56
N ASP A 68 -4.78 1.44 -19.23
CA ASP A 68 -4.06 2.27 -18.25
C ASP A 68 -4.06 1.65 -16.84
N LEU A 69 -5.19 1.06 -16.43
CA LEU A 69 -5.28 0.38 -15.14
C LEU A 69 -4.39 -0.87 -15.14
N SER A 70 -4.42 -1.65 -16.22
CA SER A 70 -3.54 -2.81 -16.38
C SER A 70 -2.06 -2.39 -16.35
N GLU A 71 -1.68 -1.31 -17.02
CA GLU A 71 -0.32 -0.76 -16.99
C GLU A 71 0.11 -0.41 -15.56
N LEU A 72 -0.71 0.34 -14.83
CA LEU A 72 -0.45 0.69 -13.42
C LEU A 72 -0.28 -0.57 -12.57
N LEU A 73 -1.23 -1.51 -12.63
CA LEU A 73 -1.23 -2.72 -11.82
C LEU A 73 -0.02 -3.62 -12.11
N ASN A 74 0.48 -3.65 -13.34
CA ASN A 74 1.68 -4.43 -13.69
C ASN A 74 2.94 -3.96 -12.95
N GLY A 75 3.00 -2.69 -12.56
CA GLY A 75 4.08 -2.14 -11.76
C GLY A 75 3.98 -2.46 -10.26
N ILE A 76 2.78 -2.79 -9.76
CA ILE A 76 2.54 -2.98 -8.33
C ILE A 76 2.91 -4.39 -7.86
N LYS A 77 3.63 -4.46 -6.75
CA LYS A 77 4.07 -5.68 -6.08
C LYS A 77 3.27 -6.02 -4.83
N LEU A 78 2.80 -4.99 -4.12
CA LEU A 78 2.06 -5.14 -2.88
C LEU A 78 1.07 -3.99 -2.73
N VAL A 79 -0.16 -4.31 -2.34
CA VAL A 79 -1.10 -3.36 -1.75
C VAL A 79 -1.47 -3.87 -0.37
N LYS A 80 -1.15 -3.09 0.66
CA LYS A 80 -1.55 -3.34 2.05
C LYS A 80 -2.42 -2.19 2.52
N VAL A 81 -3.61 -2.48 3.02
CA VAL A 81 -4.53 -1.51 3.63
C VAL A 81 -4.98 -2.06 4.98
N ASN A 82 -4.91 -1.22 6.00
CA ASN A 82 -5.57 -1.43 7.27
C ASN A 82 -6.48 -0.23 7.53
N SER A 83 -7.78 -0.45 7.69
CA SER A 83 -8.72 0.59 8.09
C SER A 83 -9.48 0.23 9.36
N PHE A 84 -9.85 1.26 10.10
CA PHE A 84 -10.46 1.19 11.43
C PHE A 84 -11.53 2.25 11.55
N GLU A 85 -12.66 1.90 12.15
CA GLU A 85 -13.55 2.91 12.73
C GLU A 85 -12.84 3.57 13.92
N VAL A 86 -12.93 4.90 14.01
CA VAL A 86 -12.22 5.67 15.04
C VAL A 86 -13.20 6.12 16.11
N THR A 87 -13.04 5.56 17.30
CA THR A 87 -13.78 6.01 18.49
C THR A 87 -12.95 7.03 19.28
N ASP A 88 -13.60 7.76 20.21
CA ASP A 88 -12.88 8.62 21.18
C ASP A 88 -11.80 7.85 21.96
N LYS A 89 -11.96 6.53 22.15
CA LYS A 89 -11.01 5.68 22.87
C LYS A 89 -9.82 5.26 22.01
N SER A 90 -10.07 4.93 20.74
CA SER A 90 -9.03 4.45 19.82
C SER A 90 -8.29 5.59 19.09
N PHE A 91 -8.84 6.80 19.06
CA PHE A 91 -8.24 7.96 18.38
C PHE A 91 -6.80 8.23 18.79
N GLU A 92 -6.51 8.37 20.10
CA GLU A 92 -5.15 8.71 20.54
C GLU A 92 -4.15 7.56 20.31
N GLU A 93 -4.60 6.31 20.35
CA GLU A 93 -3.76 5.14 20.01
C GLU A 93 -3.41 5.14 18.51
N LEU A 94 -4.42 5.28 17.65
CA LEU A 94 -4.26 5.34 16.19
C LEU A 94 -3.42 6.54 15.75
N LYS A 95 -3.63 7.71 16.36
CA LYS A 95 -2.83 8.91 16.11
C LYS A 95 -1.39 8.73 16.56
N THR A 96 -1.15 8.16 17.74
CA THR A 96 0.20 7.81 18.21
C THR A 96 0.88 6.83 17.24
N ARG A 97 0.11 5.89 16.67
CA ARG A 97 0.61 4.96 15.66
C ARG A 97 1.01 5.67 14.38
N ALA A 98 0.16 6.56 13.88
CA ALA A 98 0.43 7.38 12.70
C ALA A 98 1.68 8.28 12.90
N GLU A 99 1.88 8.83 14.10
CA GLU A 99 3.07 9.61 14.44
C GLU A 99 4.36 8.77 14.50
N LYS A 100 4.28 7.52 14.95
CA LYS A 100 5.41 6.58 14.89
C LYS A 100 5.78 6.27 13.44
N ILE A 101 4.78 6.04 12.59
CA ILE A 101 4.96 5.80 11.16
C ILE A 101 5.58 7.04 10.47
N ASP A 102 5.11 8.25 10.79
CA ASP A 102 5.70 9.52 10.31
C ASP A 102 7.19 9.58 10.66
N LYS A 103 7.56 9.32 11.92
CA LYS A 103 8.97 9.32 12.35
C LYS A 103 9.79 8.27 11.61
N GLU A 104 9.29 7.06 11.43
CA GLU A 104 9.98 6.00 10.67
C GLU A 104 10.23 6.42 9.22
N LEU A 105 9.20 6.93 8.53
CA LEU A 105 9.27 7.35 7.14
C LEU A 105 10.27 8.50 6.93
N MET A 106 10.25 9.50 7.81
CA MET A 106 11.21 10.60 7.76
C MET A 106 12.64 10.11 7.95
N ASN A 107 12.88 9.19 8.90
CA ASN A 107 14.20 8.60 9.12
C ASN A 107 14.67 7.76 7.92
N ARG A 108 13.73 7.13 7.21
CA ARG A 108 13.99 6.34 5.99
C ARG A 108 14.05 7.17 4.72
N LYS A 109 14.09 8.50 4.83
CA LYS A 109 14.18 9.46 3.69
C LYS A 109 13.04 9.25 2.66
N TRP A 110 11.82 9.13 3.17
CA TRP A 110 10.62 9.26 2.35
C TRP A 110 10.25 10.74 2.21
N ASP A 111 9.74 11.11 1.04
CA ASP A 111 9.27 12.46 0.77
C ASP A 111 7.80 12.58 1.18
N ARG A 112 7.51 13.49 2.13
CA ARG A 112 6.13 13.80 2.51
C ARG A 112 5.55 14.84 1.57
N ILE A 113 4.60 14.43 0.75
CA ILE A 113 3.96 15.28 -0.26
C ILE A 113 2.65 15.90 0.23
N VAL A 114 1.98 15.28 1.21
CA VAL A 114 0.77 15.82 1.86
C VAL A 114 0.95 15.76 3.37
N LYS A 115 0.52 16.83 4.05
CA LYS A 115 0.48 16.91 5.51
C LYS A 115 -0.72 17.72 5.98
N THR A 116 -1.60 17.06 6.71
CA THR A 116 -2.72 17.65 7.44
C THR A 116 -2.59 17.26 8.90
N ARG A 117 -2.64 18.26 9.78
CA ARG A 117 -2.63 18.02 11.23
C ARG A 117 -3.48 19.06 11.94
N SER A 118 -4.48 18.60 12.68
CA SER A 118 -5.32 19.38 13.59
C SER A 118 -5.47 18.62 14.91
N LYS A 119 -6.37 19.09 15.79
CA LYS A 119 -6.71 18.37 17.03
C LYS A 119 -7.39 17.03 16.76
N ASP A 120 -8.25 17.01 15.74
CA ASP A 120 -9.15 15.89 15.44
C ASP A 120 -8.72 15.11 14.19
N ASN A 121 -7.80 15.66 13.37
CA ASN A 121 -7.36 15.05 12.12
C ASN A 121 -5.84 14.92 12.01
N PHE A 122 -5.39 13.79 11.50
CA PHE A 122 -4.03 13.52 11.05
C PHE A 122 -4.13 12.90 9.66
N ALA A 123 -3.49 13.46 8.64
CA ALA A 123 -3.37 12.79 7.35
C ALA A 123 -2.04 13.15 6.69
N ASN A 124 -1.23 12.14 6.39
CA ASN A 124 0.01 12.31 5.65
C ASN A 124 0.07 11.34 4.46
N VAL A 125 0.62 11.83 3.35
CA VAL A 125 0.94 11.01 2.17
C VAL A 125 2.43 11.13 1.90
N TYR A 126 3.07 9.99 1.65
CA TYR A 126 4.50 9.88 1.38
C TYR A 126 4.75 9.09 0.11
N ILE A 127 5.85 9.45 -0.55
CA ILE A 127 6.39 8.70 -1.68
C ILE A 127 7.84 8.30 -1.40
N LYS A 128 8.23 7.12 -1.88
CA LYS A 128 9.63 6.70 -1.94
C LYS A 128 10.05 6.71 -3.39
N THR A 129 11.11 7.45 -3.67
CA THR A 129 11.73 7.50 -5.00
C THR A 129 13.03 6.68 -5.03
N GLU A 130 13.32 6.08 -6.18
CA GLU A 130 14.64 5.55 -6.54
C GLU A 130 15.42 6.55 -7.41
N SER A 131 14.72 7.28 -8.27
CA SER A 131 15.18 8.42 -9.07
C SER A 131 14.04 9.46 -9.19
N GLU A 132 14.30 10.61 -9.81
CA GLU A 132 13.33 11.70 -9.97
C GLU A 132 12.01 11.25 -10.62
N GLU A 133 12.08 10.29 -11.54
CA GLU A 133 10.92 9.80 -12.32
C GLU A 133 10.35 8.48 -11.81
N LYS A 134 10.99 7.85 -10.82
CA LYS A 134 10.64 6.49 -10.39
C LYS A 134 10.22 6.42 -8.94
N ILE A 135 8.91 6.36 -8.72
CA ILE A 135 8.31 6.07 -7.42
C ILE A 135 8.30 4.56 -7.20
N ILE A 136 8.90 4.12 -6.10
CA ILE A 136 8.98 2.71 -5.70
C ILE A 136 8.10 2.36 -4.50
N GLY A 137 7.40 3.34 -3.93
CA GLY A 137 6.47 3.12 -2.84
C GLY A 137 5.61 4.34 -2.53
N LEU A 138 4.40 4.09 -2.04
CA LEU A 138 3.45 5.09 -1.58
C LEU A 138 2.90 4.67 -0.22
N VAL A 139 2.78 5.64 0.68
CA VAL A 139 2.18 5.44 2.00
C VAL A 139 1.16 6.52 2.28
N VAL A 140 -0.02 6.11 2.75
CA VAL A 140 -1.04 6.99 3.32
C VAL A 140 -1.23 6.59 4.77
N ALA A 141 -1.22 7.57 5.67
CA ALA A 141 -1.62 7.39 7.06
C ALA A 141 -2.62 8.50 7.41
N SER A 142 -3.89 8.12 7.61
CA SER A 142 -4.97 9.02 8.00
C SER A 142 -5.63 8.53 9.28
N VAL A 143 -6.01 9.46 10.15
CA VAL A 143 -6.79 9.24 11.36
C VAL A 143 -7.70 10.46 11.55
N GLU A 144 -9.01 10.24 11.49
CA GLU A 144 -10.03 11.24 11.76
C GLU A 144 -10.84 10.84 13.00
N LYS A 145 -10.97 11.76 13.95
CA LYS A 145 -11.73 11.52 15.17
C LYS A 145 -13.22 11.32 14.84
N ASN A 146 -13.84 10.26 15.38
CA ASN A 146 -15.22 9.88 15.08
C ASN A 146 -15.49 9.62 13.59
N GLY A 147 -14.45 9.25 12.84
CA GLY A 147 -14.52 8.85 11.44
C GLY A 147 -13.73 7.58 11.23
N GLU A 148 -12.82 7.60 10.25
CA GLU A 148 -12.00 6.43 9.91
C GLU A 148 -10.50 6.71 10.07
N ALA A 149 -9.75 5.65 10.32
CA ALA A 149 -8.32 5.61 10.16
C ALA A 149 -7.98 4.67 9.01
N ALA A 150 -6.99 5.05 8.20
CA ALA A 150 -6.52 4.27 7.08
C ALA A 150 -4.99 4.31 7.01
N PHE A 151 -4.39 3.13 6.94
CA PHE A 151 -2.96 2.95 6.73
C PHE A 151 -2.77 2.13 5.45
N VAL A 152 -2.25 2.79 4.41
CA VAL A 152 -2.06 2.20 3.08
C VAL A 152 -0.58 2.15 2.77
N ASN A 153 -0.07 1.01 2.33
CA ASN A 153 1.25 0.88 1.73
C ASN A 153 1.14 0.20 0.36
N ILE A 154 1.54 0.92 -0.68
CA ILE A 154 1.69 0.40 -2.02
C ILE A 154 3.19 0.27 -2.29
N VAL A 155 3.61 -0.91 -2.72
CA VAL A 155 5.01 -1.20 -3.09
C VAL A 155 5.04 -1.61 -4.54
N GLY A 156 5.94 -1.04 -5.33
CA GLY A 156 6.06 -1.35 -6.74
C GLY A 156 6.59 -0.18 -7.55
N ASP A 157 6.74 -0.37 -8.84
CA ASP A 157 7.07 0.69 -9.78
C ASP A 157 5.79 1.46 -10.11
N ILE A 158 5.66 2.67 -9.57
CA ILE A 158 4.45 3.48 -9.65
C ILE A 158 4.68 4.57 -10.69
N ASN A 159 4.08 4.38 -11.87
CA ASN A 159 4.15 5.35 -12.96
C ASN A 159 3.21 6.55 -12.68
N LEU A 160 3.80 7.71 -12.35
CA LEU A 160 3.07 8.96 -12.09
C LEU A 160 2.25 9.46 -13.28
N GLU A 161 2.76 9.27 -14.50
CA GLU A 161 2.04 9.66 -15.72
C GLU A 161 0.75 8.85 -15.85
N THR A 162 0.83 7.55 -15.58
CA THR A 162 -0.35 6.66 -15.58
C THR A 162 -1.33 7.05 -14.48
N ILE A 163 -0.85 7.46 -13.29
CA ILE A 163 -1.73 8.00 -12.24
C ILE A 163 -2.42 9.27 -12.70
N GLY A 164 -1.73 10.20 -13.37
CA GLY A 164 -2.32 11.42 -13.90
C GLY A 164 -3.49 11.13 -14.85
N ARG A 165 -3.27 10.24 -15.83
CA ARG A 165 -4.32 9.81 -16.78
C ARG A 165 -5.50 9.14 -16.07
N LEU A 166 -5.24 8.32 -15.06
CA LEU A 166 -6.29 7.67 -14.28
C LEU A 166 -7.04 8.66 -13.37
N GLY A 167 -6.36 9.66 -12.81
CA GLY A 167 -6.97 10.70 -11.98
C GLY A 167 -8.03 11.50 -12.73
N GLU A 168 -7.75 11.86 -14.00
CA GLU A 168 -8.72 12.49 -14.89
C GLU A 168 -9.92 11.58 -15.18
N LYS A 169 -9.69 10.26 -15.31
CA LYS A 169 -10.75 9.26 -15.56
C LYS A 169 -11.66 9.03 -14.35
N PHE A 170 -11.13 9.17 -13.13
CA PHE A 170 -11.85 8.89 -11.88
C PHE A 170 -12.39 10.16 -11.19
N ASP A 171 -12.43 11.30 -11.88
CA ASP A 171 -12.86 12.60 -11.34
C ASP A 171 -12.15 12.96 -10.01
N ILE A 172 -10.89 12.55 -9.84
CA ILE A 172 -10.11 12.91 -8.67
C ILE A 172 -9.71 14.38 -8.84
N PRO A 173 -10.06 15.30 -7.91
CA PRO A 173 -9.74 16.71 -8.05
C PRO A 173 -8.25 16.90 -8.35
N SER A 174 -7.96 17.53 -9.49
CA SER A 174 -6.59 17.77 -9.94
C SER A 174 -5.80 18.50 -8.84
N LEU A 175 -4.57 18.04 -8.57
CA LEU A 175 -3.68 18.61 -7.56
C LEU A 175 -3.31 20.10 -7.83
N ASP A 176 -3.70 20.64 -8.98
CA ASP A 176 -3.48 22.03 -9.39
C ASP A 176 -4.22 23.06 -8.53
N ASN A 177 -5.29 22.67 -7.84
CA ASN A 177 -6.12 23.61 -7.07
C ASN A 177 -5.49 24.07 -5.73
N ILE A 178 -4.37 23.47 -5.30
CA ILE A 178 -3.71 23.84 -4.03
C ILE A 178 -2.94 25.17 -4.14
N LYS A 179 -2.71 25.69 -5.35
CA LYS A 179 -1.95 26.93 -5.55
C LYS A 179 -2.79 28.22 -5.45
N ASN A 180 -4.12 28.14 -5.52
CA ASN A 180 -4.97 29.32 -5.73
C ASN A 180 -5.67 29.88 -4.48
N GLU A 181 -5.66 29.22 -3.31
CA GLU A 181 -6.36 29.75 -2.12
C GLU A 181 -5.59 30.84 -1.35
N LYS A 182 -4.32 31.11 -1.67
CA LYS A 182 -3.54 32.16 -0.98
C LYS A 182 -3.73 33.58 -1.52
N SER A 183 -4.56 33.79 -2.55
CA SER A 183 -4.70 35.11 -3.19
C SER A 183 -6.04 35.84 -2.96
N SER A 184 -7.03 35.30 -2.24
CA SER A 184 -8.35 35.95 -2.10
C SER A 184 -8.64 36.55 -0.71
N LYS A 185 -7.61 36.86 0.09
CA LYS A 185 -7.75 37.77 1.23
C LYS A 185 -6.92 39.02 0.99
N LYS A 186 -7.49 39.94 0.22
CA LYS A 186 -7.11 41.35 0.23
C LYS A 186 -8.37 42.19 0.21
#